data_AF-A0AAN9V8I7-F1
#
_entry.id   AF-A0AAN9V8I7-F1
#
_cell.length_a   1.000
_cell.length_b   1.000
_cell.length_c   1.000
_cell.angle_alpha   90.00
_cell.angle_beta   90.00
_cell.angle_gamma   90.00
#
_symmetry.space_group_name_H-M   'P 1'
#
loop_
_entity.id
_entity.type
_entity.pdbx_description
1 polymer ?
#
loop_
_entity_poly.entity_id
_entity_poly.type
_entity_poly.pdbx_seq_one_letter_code
_entity_poly.pdbx_strand_id
1 'polypeptide(L)'
;MAVQTKSNIDIMRLPVKSEEHTFGDWELKFKQSHILHSKCYQSDVCGPSDPCFFCLYNRELQLPHMPDMVFPQNSLVLRHKTGCGIQFNALEALKRVCNGKQNLKVACADEWLESRQDMGPLEQVNPFDWTFTTDYSGTILGDMKVEATELKLDLNKLRQKEKILFYHDLTLYEDELHDNGTAVCSVKIRVMPNSFFILLRFFLRVDNVKIRINDTRIYHEFDLNYLLREYSSREANVGDLKVPHSVLVDPNEVTQFLPIVKIVNEKLIFPSPGNDDSGKSGS
;
A
#
# COMPACT_ATOMS: atom_id res chain seq x y z
N MET A 1 8.46 -33.58 42.41
CA MET A 1 7.66 -33.44 41.17
C MET A 1 7.82 -32.01 40.69
N ALA A 2 8.68 -31.79 39.69
CA ALA A 2 8.93 -30.48 39.14
C ALA A 2 7.82 -30.15 38.14
N VAL A 3 7.05 -29.10 38.43
CA VAL A 3 6.08 -28.52 37.52
C VAL A 3 6.89 -27.81 36.42
N GLN A 4 6.84 -28.33 35.20
CA GLN A 4 7.41 -27.68 34.02
C GLN A 4 6.65 -26.36 33.79
N THR A 5 7.31 -25.25 34.09
CA THR A 5 6.91 -23.92 33.68
C THR A 5 6.93 -23.86 32.14
N LYS A 6 5.75 -23.68 31.54
CA LYS A 6 5.61 -23.39 30.12
C LYS A 6 6.46 -22.15 29.80
N SER A 7 7.36 -22.31 28.83
CA SER A 7 8.20 -21.25 28.28
C SER A 7 7.34 -20.08 27.80
N ASN A 8 7.57 -18.92 28.41
CA ASN A 8 7.08 -17.64 27.93
C ASN A 8 7.76 -17.39 26.58
N ILE A 9 7.09 -17.68 25.47
CA ILE A 9 7.56 -17.25 24.16
C ILE A 9 7.65 -15.72 24.25
N ASP A 10 8.81 -15.16 23.98
CA ASP A 10 9.00 -13.72 23.93
C ASP A 10 8.22 -13.18 22.72
N ILE A 11 6.92 -12.91 22.93
CA ILE A 11 5.96 -12.41 21.92
C ILE A 11 6.50 -11.14 21.22
N MET A 12 7.48 -10.47 21.84
CA MET A 12 8.08 -9.23 21.37
C MET A 12 9.17 -9.41 20.30
N ARG A 13 9.63 -10.64 20.05
CA ARG A 13 10.63 -10.96 19.00
C ARG A 13 10.13 -12.04 18.06
N LEU A 14 8.88 -11.92 17.64
CA LEU A 14 8.38 -12.71 16.52
C LEU A 14 9.30 -12.49 15.31
N PRO A 15 9.67 -13.56 14.60
CA PRO A 15 10.69 -13.50 13.57
C PRO A 15 10.29 -12.53 12.46
N VAL A 16 11.21 -11.63 12.12
CA VAL A 16 11.08 -10.74 10.96
C VAL A 16 11.95 -11.33 9.86
N LYS A 17 11.34 -11.67 8.74
CA LYS A 17 12.08 -12.05 7.55
C LYS A 17 12.49 -10.78 6.84
N SER A 18 13.80 -10.60 6.62
CA SER A 18 14.33 -9.49 5.85
C SER A 18 15.38 -9.99 4.87
N GLU A 19 15.30 -9.55 3.63
CA GLU A 19 16.35 -9.79 2.64
C GLU A 19 16.65 -8.51 1.88
N GLU A 20 17.84 -8.49 1.30
CA GLU A 20 18.40 -7.39 0.53
C GLU A 20 19.00 -7.94 -0.76
N HIS A 21 18.67 -7.30 -1.87
CA HIS A 21 19.04 -7.73 -3.21
C HIS A 21 19.47 -6.50 -4.01
N THR A 22 20.51 -6.63 -4.83
CA THR A 22 21.00 -5.55 -5.70
C THR A 22 20.77 -5.91 -7.16
N PHE A 23 20.15 -4.99 -7.90
CA PHE A 23 19.89 -5.12 -9.34
C PHE A 23 20.33 -3.84 -10.05
N GLY A 24 21.48 -3.90 -10.72
CA GLY A 24 22.09 -2.71 -11.32
C GLY A 24 22.37 -1.65 -10.25
N ASP A 25 21.84 -0.45 -10.47
CA ASP A 25 21.98 0.69 -9.56
C ASP A 25 20.94 0.73 -8.42
N TRP A 26 20.09 -0.30 -8.32
CA TRP A 26 19.00 -0.38 -7.35
C TRP A 26 19.28 -1.41 -6.26
N GLU A 27 19.13 -0.98 -5.02
CA GLU A 27 19.09 -1.79 -3.82
C GLU A 27 17.63 -2.01 -3.42
N LEU A 28 17.20 -3.27 -3.41
CA LEU A 28 15.88 -3.71 -3.00
C LEU A 28 15.97 -4.33 -1.61
N LYS A 29 15.22 -3.78 -0.67
CA LYS A 29 15.07 -4.29 0.70
C LYS A 29 13.62 -4.62 0.95
N PHE A 30 13.37 -5.79 1.53
CA PHE A 30 12.04 -6.11 2.04
C PHE A 30 12.10 -6.59 3.48
N LYS A 31 11.02 -6.32 4.21
CA LYS A 31 10.76 -6.86 5.54
C LYS A 31 9.35 -7.42 5.57
N GLN A 32 9.22 -8.61 6.16
CA GLN A 32 7.96 -9.29 6.40
C GLN A 32 7.90 -9.71 7.87
N SER A 33 6.82 -9.33 8.56
CA SER A 33 6.61 -9.57 9.98
C SER A 33 5.20 -10.09 10.27
N HIS A 34 4.92 -10.26 11.57
CA HIS A 34 3.61 -10.57 12.13
C HIS A 34 2.67 -9.34 12.13
N ILE A 35 1.40 -9.60 12.42
CA ILE A 35 0.34 -8.59 12.57
C ILE A 35 0.54 -7.74 13.83
N LEU A 36 0.03 -6.51 13.79
CA LEU A 36 0.03 -5.55 14.88
C LEU A 36 -0.71 -6.13 16.08
N HIS A 37 -0.13 -5.95 17.27
CA HIS A 37 -0.79 -6.33 18.50
C HIS A 37 -2.02 -5.45 18.80
N SER A 38 -3.06 -6.04 19.38
CA SER A 38 -4.30 -5.35 19.73
C SER A 38 -4.19 -4.38 20.91
N LYS A 39 -3.07 -4.39 21.64
CA LYS A 39 -2.81 -3.50 22.76
C LYS A 39 -1.32 -3.22 22.97
N CYS A 40 -1.02 -2.14 23.68
CA CYS A 40 0.30 -1.91 24.25
C CYS A 40 0.54 -2.88 25.41
N TYR A 41 1.60 -3.68 25.34
CA TYR A 41 2.01 -4.59 26.43
C TYR A 41 3.02 -3.97 27.40
N GLN A 42 3.46 -2.74 27.15
CA GLN A 42 4.49 -2.04 27.91
C GLN A 42 4.03 -0.63 28.30
N SER A 43 2.79 -0.47 28.79
CA SER A 43 2.24 0.85 29.15
C SER A 43 3.17 1.68 30.05
N ASP A 44 3.94 0.99 30.89
CA ASP A 44 4.80 1.62 31.91
C ASP A 44 6.14 2.13 31.34
N VAL A 45 6.55 1.64 30.16
CA VAL A 45 7.84 1.97 29.50
C VAL A 45 7.63 2.62 28.13
N CYS A 46 6.46 2.41 27.52
CA CYS A 46 6.08 2.94 26.21
C CYS A 46 5.79 4.44 26.32
N GLY A 47 6.87 5.23 26.30
CA GLY A 47 6.82 6.69 26.33
C GLY A 47 6.63 7.31 24.94
N PRO A 48 6.40 8.63 24.86
CA PRO A 48 6.26 9.35 23.59
C PRO A 48 7.50 9.26 22.69
N SER A 49 8.68 9.10 23.29
CA SER A 49 9.99 9.07 22.63
C SER A 49 10.33 7.71 21.99
N ASP A 50 9.80 6.61 22.52
CA ASP A 50 10.02 5.26 22.01
C ASP A 50 8.71 4.44 22.10
N PRO A 51 7.73 4.78 21.25
CA PRO A 51 6.45 4.09 21.28
C PRO A 51 6.56 2.72 20.63
N CYS A 52 5.91 1.71 21.22
CA CYS A 52 5.65 0.46 20.51
C CYS A 52 4.78 0.70 19.27
N PHE A 53 4.78 -0.24 18.31
CA PHE A 53 4.02 -0.10 17.07
C PHE A 53 2.53 0.20 17.29
N PHE A 54 1.89 -0.39 18.30
CA PHE A 54 0.48 -0.11 18.60
C PHE A 54 0.26 1.37 18.97
N CYS A 55 1.08 1.91 19.89
CA CYS A 55 0.99 3.30 20.29
C CYS A 55 1.37 4.27 19.16
N LEU A 56 2.38 3.90 18.35
CA LEU A 56 2.75 4.67 17.17
C LEU A 56 1.58 4.77 16.20
N TYR A 57 0.98 3.64 15.80
CA TYR A 57 -0.13 3.62 14.84
C TYR A 57 -1.35 4.39 15.37
N ASN A 58 -1.73 4.19 16.63
CA ASN A 58 -2.86 4.93 17.22
C ASN A 58 -2.62 6.45 17.26
N ARG A 59 -1.39 6.87 17.57
CA ARG A 59 -1.02 8.29 17.63
C ARG A 59 -1.02 8.94 16.25
N GLU A 60 -0.39 8.28 15.28
CA GLU A 60 -0.16 8.82 13.94
C GLU A 60 -1.44 8.82 13.09
N LEU A 61 -2.25 7.76 13.18
CA LEU A 61 -3.39 7.57 12.28
C LEU A 61 -4.68 8.23 12.77
N GLN A 62 -4.88 8.29 14.09
CA GLN A 62 -6.09 8.84 14.72
C GLN A 62 -7.39 8.27 14.12
N LEU A 63 -7.37 7.00 13.71
CA LEU A 63 -8.56 6.29 13.23
C LEU A 63 -9.42 5.85 14.43
N PRO A 64 -10.75 5.78 14.29
CA PRO A 64 -11.63 5.24 15.33
C PRO A 64 -11.30 3.79 15.70
N HIS A 65 -10.95 2.98 14.70
CA HIS A 65 -10.41 1.63 14.87
C HIS A 65 -9.40 1.31 13.77
N MET A 66 -8.58 0.30 14.01
CA MET A 66 -7.58 -0.21 13.07
C MET A 66 -8.19 -1.31 12.17
N PRO A 67 -7.60 -1.60 11.01
CA PRO A 67 -7.88 -2.84 10.28
C PRO A 67 -7.63 -4.09 11.14
N ASP A 68 -8.38 -5.16 10.90
CA ASP A 68 -8.24 -6.45 11.60
C ASP A 68 -6.78 -6.98 11.59
N MET A 69 -6.10 -6.85 10.45
CA MET A 69 -4.73 -7.30 10.26
C MET A 69 -3.88 -6.18 9.68
N VAL A 70 -3.10 -5.50 10.52
CA VAL A 70 -2.08 -4.55 10.08
C VAL A 70 -0.71 -5.18 10.20
N PHE A 71 0.15 -5.08 9.20
CA PHE A 71 1.52 -5.62 9.27
C PHE A 71 2.53 -4.48 9.47
N PRO A 72 2.84 -4.08 10.72
CA PRO A 72 3.44 -2.79 10.99
C PRO A 72 4.88 -2.64 10.50
N GLN A 73 5.60 -3.75 10.35
CA GLN A 73 6.97 -3.77 9.86
C GLN A 73 7.09 -4.25 8.42
N ASN A 74 5.96 -4.63 7.79
CA ASN A 74 5.99 -5.00 6.37
C ASN A 74 6.39 -3.77 5.57
N SER A 75 7.48 -3.92 4.82
CA SER A 75 7.97 -2.85 3.98
C SER A 75 8.70 -3.38 2.76
N LEU A 76 8.50 -2.68 1.65
CA LEU A 76 9.31 -2.81 0.45
C LEU A 76 9.99 -1.47 0.21
N VAL A 77 11.31 -1.47 0.08
CA VAL A 77 12.13 -0.27 -0.15
C VAL A 77 12.99 -0.52 -1.37
N LEU A 78 12.89 0.37 -2.36
CA LEU A 78 13.86 0.47 -3.45
C LEU A 78 14.65 1.75 -3.26
N ARG A 79 15.97 1.63 -3.25
CA ARG A 79 16.89 2.76 -3.15
C ARG A 79 17.86 2.71 -4.32
N HIS A 80 17.93 3.81 -5.06
CA HIS A 80 18.91 4.00 -6.11
C HIS A 80 20.25 4.46 -5.51
N LYS A 81 21.37 4.23 -6.20
CA LYS A 81 22.71 4.64 -5.74
C LYS A 81 22.85 6.14 -5.45
N THR A 82 22.00 6.99 -6.03
CA THR A 82 21.96 8.44 -5.77
C THR A 82 21.33 8.79 -4.42
N GLY A 83 20.79 7.81 -3.70
CA GLY A 83 20.12 8.00 -2.40
C GLY A 83 18.61 8.23 -2.50
N CYS A 84 18.07 8.50 -3.70
CA CYS A 84 16.63 8.57 -3.92
C CYS A 84 15.99 7.17 -4.00
N GLY A 85 14.67 7.11 -3.94
CA GLY A 85 13.97 5.84 -4.02
C GLY A 85 12.49 5.93 -3.72
N ILE A 86 11.90 4.77 -3.44
CA ILE A 86 10.50 4.65 -3.06
C ILE A 86 10.33 3.55 -2.02
N GLN A 87 9.43 3.80 -1.07
CA GLN A 87 9.09 2.87 0.00
C GLN A 87 7.58 2.64 0.04
N PHE A 88 7.20 1.43 0.43
CA PHE A 88 5.82 1.03 0.71
C PHE A 88 5.76 0.48 2.13
N ASN A 89 4.83 0.97 2.94
CA ASN A 89 4.56 0.45 4.28
C ASN A 89 3.10 0.71 4.68
N ALA A 90 2.61 -0.02 5.68
CA ALA A 90 1.22 0.07 6.13
C ALA A 90 0.87 1.42 6.76
N LEU A 91 1.78 2.01 7.54
CA LEU A 91 1.54 3.28 8.24
C LEU A 91 1.22 4.41 7.26
N GLU A 92 2.07 4.60 6.25
CA GLU A 92 1.90 5.65 5.25
C GLU A 92 0.69 5.40 4.34
N ALA A 93 0.35 4.12 4.09
CA ALA A 93 -0.87 3.77 3.39
C ALA A 93 -2.13 4.13 4.20
N LEU A 94 -2.14 3.85 5.51
CA LEU A 94 -3.27 4.14 6.39
C LEU A 94 -3.39 5.62 6.73
N LYS A 95 -2.30 6.41 6.71
CA LYS A 95 -2.36 7.88 6.86
C LYS A 95 -3.18 8.56 5.77
N ARG A 96 -3.36 7.91 4.62
CA ARG A 96 -4.18 8.39 3.49
C ARG A 96 -5.66 8.02 3.62
N VAL A 97 -6.04 7.19 4.59
CA VAL A 97 -7.45 6.83 4.84
C VAL A 97 -8.19 8.03 5.42
N CYS A 98 -9.40 8.29 4.93
CA CYS A 98 -10.22 9.39 5.44
C CYS A 98 -10.63 9.10 6.89
N ASN A 99 -10.11 9.89 7.82
CA ASN A 99 -10.38 9.76 9.26
C ASN A 99 -11.58 10.62 9.74
N GLY A 100 -12.40 11.14 8.82
CA GLY A 100 -13.53 12.02 9.12
C GLY A 100 -13.16 13.44 9.58
N LYS A 101 -11.87 13.75 9.81
CA LYS A 101 -11.40 15.13 10.10
C LYS A 101 -11.06 15.92 8.83
N GLN A 102 -10.87 15.22 7.72
CA GLN A 102 -10.63 15.81 6.41
C GLN A 102 -11.93 15.80 5.60
N ASN A 103 -12.26 16.91 4.93
CA ASN A 103 -13.46 17.08 4.09
C ASN A 103 -13.41 16.27 2.77
N LEU A 104 -13.08 14.98 2.85
CA LEU A 104 -13.24 14.04 1.76
C LEU A 104 -14.64 13.43 1.89
N LYS A 105 -15.61 14.02 1.18
CA LYS A 105 -16.94 13.43 1.01
C LYS A 105 -16.79 12.09 0.28
N VAL A 106 -16.76 11.00 1.02
CA VAL A 106 -16.83 9.65 0.46
C VAL A 106 -18.30 9.30 0.31
N ALA A 107 -18.81 9.32 -0.92
CA ALA A 107 -20.21 8.99 -1.25
C ALA A 107 -20.68 7.61 -0.78
N CYS A 108 -19.76 6.73 -0.38
CA CYS A 108 -20.09 5.39 0.11
C CYS A 108 -20.46 5.35 1.61
N ALA A 109 -20.09 6.37 2.40
CA ALA A 109 -20.53 6.41 3.79
C ALA A 109 -22.06 6.56 3.87
N ASP A 110 -22.64 7.30 2.93
CA ASP A 110 -24.08 7.53 2.83
C ASP A 110 -24.83 6.23 2.46
N GLU A 111 -24.32 5.45 1.51
CA GLU A 111 -24.94 4.16 1.10
C GLU A 111 -24.92 3.09 2.22
N TRP A 112 -23.93 3.11 3.12
CA TRP A 112 -23.89 2.21 4.28
C TRP A 112 -24.75 2.70 5.46
N LEU A 113 -24.87 4.02 5.63
CA LEU A 113 -25.83 4.61 6.58
C LEU A 113 -27.27 4.27 6.16
N GLU A 114 -27.56 4.28 4.86
CA GLU A 114 -28.87 3.91 4.32
C GLU A 114 -29.23 2.43 4.58
N SER A 115 -28.26 1.51 4.59
CA SER A 115 -28.51 0.10 4.89
C SER A 115 -28.76 -0.21 6.38
N ARG A 116 -28.54 0.75 7.29
CA ARG A 116 -28.79 0.64 8.74
C ARG A 116 -29.92 1.52 9.28
N GLN A 117 -30.83 2.04 8.44
CA GLN A 117 -31.95 2.87 8.91
C GLN A 117 -32.87 2.20 9.95
N ASP A 118 -32.82 0.87 10.11
CA ASP A 118 -33.56 0.14 11.16
C ASP A 118 -32.93 0.21 12.58
N MET A 119 -31.77 0.84 12.76
CA MET A 119 -31.03 0.88 14.04
C MET A 119 -30.92 2.29 14.64
N GLY A 120 -32.06 2.96 14.84
CA GLY A 120 -32.18 4.15 15.71
C GLY A 120 -31.50 5.45 15.22
N PRO A 121 -31.66 6.58 15.94
CA PRO A 121 -31.21 7.88 15.48
C PRO A 121 -29.68 8.00 15.56
N LEU A 122 -29.05 8.23 14.41
CA LEU A 122 -27.61 8.43 14.31
C LEU A 122 -27.27 9.90 14.60
N GLU A 123 -26.49 10.13 15.66
CA GLU A 123 -25.75 11.38 15.85
C GLU A 123 -24.93 11.69 14.59
N GLN A 124 -24.74 12.97 14.31
CA GLN A 124 -23.95 13.47 13.19
C GLN A 124 -22.47 13.05 13.34
N VAL A 125 -22.16 11.82 12.94
CA VAL A 125 -20.79 11.30 12.90
C VAL A 125 -20.18 11.74 11.58
N ASN A 126 -19.15 12.60 11.64
CA ASN A 126 -18.31 12.87 10.47
C ASN A 126 -17.87 11.52 9.86
N PRO A 127 -18.11 11.27 8.57
CA PRO A 127 -18.04 9.92 8.03
C PRO A 127 -16.58 9.47 7.95
N PHE A 128 -16.13 8.74 8.97
CA PHE A 128 -14.93 7.94 8.91
C PHE A 128 -15.11 6.87 7.83
N ASP A 129 -14.09 6.68 6.98
CA ASP A 129 -14.12 5.63 5.99
C ASP A 129 -13.72 4.28 6.61
N TRP A 130 -14.72 3.55 7.10
CA TRP A 130 -14.59 2.20 7.63
C TRP A 130 -14.14 1.17 6.59
N THR A 131 -14.10 1.54 5.29
CA THR A 131 -13.57 0.67 4.23
C THR A 131 -12.07 0.74 4.06
N PHE A 132 -11.39 1.61 4.83
CA PHE A 132 -9.95 1.84 4.77
C PHE A 132 -9.44 2.14 3.34
N THR A 133 -10.24 2.86 2.54
CA THR A 133 -9.83 3.22 1.18
C THR A 133 -8.61 4.14 1.24
N THR A 134 -7.57 3.79 0.49
CA THR A 134 -6.34 4.58 0.39
C THR A 134 -6.04 4.95 -1.06
N ASP A 135 -5.56 6.17 -1.28
CA ASP A 135 -4.99 6.65 -2.54
C ASP A 135 -3.44 6.63 -2.53
N TYR A 136 -2.86 5.93 -1.55
CA TYR A 136 -1.42 5.81 -1.39
C TYR A 136 -0.76 5.27 -2.67
N SER A 137 0.31 5.96 -3.09
CA SER A 137 1.05 5.67 -4.34
C SER A 137 2.55 5.51 -4.08
N GLY A 138 2.90 5.07 -2.86
CA GLY A 138 4.27 4.93 -2.38
C GLY A 138 4.86 6.22 -1.80
N THR A 139 5.76 6.05 -0.85
CA THR A 139 6.49 7.14 -0.18
C THR A 139 7.79 7.39 -0.93
N ILE A 140 7.93 8.57 -1.53
CA ILE A 140 9.16 8.98 -2.22
C ILE A 140 10.27 9.22 -1.18
N LEU A 141 11.45 8.70 -1.46
CA LEU A 141 12.66 8.87 -0.66
C LEU A 141 13.68 9.72 -1.42
N GLY A 142 14.37 10.61 -0.72
CA GLY A 142 15.40 11.47 -1.30
C GLY A 142 14.85 12.47 -2.34
N ASP A 143 15.74 12.99 -3.19
CA ASP A 143 15.41 14.00 -4.18
C ASP A 143 15.02 13.35 -5.52
N MET A 144 13.74 12.99 -5.64
CA MET A 144 13.15 12.44 -6.86
C MET A 144 12.06 13.39 -7.36
N LYS A 145 12.22 13.89 -8.59
CA LYS A 145 11.29 14.87 -9.17
C LYS A 145 10.09 14.14 -9.75
N VAL A 146 8.90 14.57 -9.33
CA VAL A 146 7.62 14.05 -9.85
C VAL A 146 7.10 14.99 -10.93
N GLU A 147 6.85 14.46 -12.13
CA GLU A 147 6.29 15.22 -13.24
C GLU A 147 5.09 14.49 -13.84
N ALA A 148 4.01 15.22 -14.13
CA ALA A 148 2.90 14.65 -14.89
C ALA A 148 3.37 14.25 -16.30
N THR A 149 2.84 13.16 -16.84
CA THR A 149 3.20 12.69 -18.17
C THR A 149 2.00 12.12 -18.91
N GLU A 150 2.04 12.18 -20.25
CA GLU A 150 1.09 11.47 -21.10
C GLU A 150 1.56 10.05 -21.45
N LEU A 151 2.80 9.71 -21.09
CA LEU A 151 3.36 8.38 -21.30
C LEU A 151 2.60 7.36 -20.45
N LYS A 152 2.10 6.32 -21.13
CA LYS A 152 1.38 5.21 -20.51
C LYS A 152 2.29 4.01 -20.34
N LEU A 153 1.99 3.20 -19.33
CA LEU A 153 2.62 1.89 -19.19
C LEU A 153 2.26 0.99 -20.36
N ASP A 154 3.28 0.45 -21.04
CA ASP A 154 3.07 -0.56 -22.05
C ASP A 154 2.77 -1.91 -21.38
N LEU A 155 1.48 -2.18 -21.18
CA LEU A 155 1.01 -3.44 -20.60
C LEU A 155 1.43 -4.66 -21.43
N ASN A 156 1.74 -4.49 -22.72
CA ASN A 156 2.21 -5.62 -23.54
C ASN A 156 3.61 -6.04 -23.13
N LYS A 157 4.51 -5.10 -22.82
CA LYS A 157 5.84 -5.42 -22.24
C LYS A 157 5.70 -6.19 -20.93
N LEU A 158 4.76 -5.80 -20.07
CA LEU A 158 4.50 -6.48 -18.80
C LEU A 158 3.90 -7.89 -18.95
N ARG A 159 3.28 -8.19 -20.11
CA ARG A 159 2.73 -9.51 -20.44
C ARG A 159 3.76 -10.44 -21.09
N GLN A 160 4.90 -9.91 -21.55
CA GLN A 160 5.96 -10.74 -22.09
C GLN A 160 6.52 -11.64 -21.00
N LYS A 161 6.70 -12.92 -21.33
CA LYS A 161 7.27 -13.92 -20.41
C LYS A 161 8.78 -13.76 -20.37
N GLU A 162 9.25 -12.72 -19.70
CA GLU A 162 10.64 -12.59 -19.33
C GLU A 162 10.97 -13.46 -18.11
N LYS A 163 12.25 -13.82 -17.96
CA LYS A 163 12.71 -14.56 -16.79
C LYS A 163 12.61 -13.65 -15.56
N ILE A 164 11.76 -14.04 -14.60
CA ILE A 164 11.67 -13.37 -13.31
C ILE A 164 12.93 -13.75 -12.50
N LEU A 165 13.79 -12.76 -12.25
CA LEU A 165 14.99 -12.92 -11.41
C LEU A 165 14.62 -12.87 -9.93
N PHE A 166 13.63 -12.05 -9.59
CA PHE A 166 13.16 -11.89 -8.22
C PHE A 166 11.66 -11.57 -8.21
N TYR A 167 10.95 -12.16 -7.25
CA TYR A 167 9.54 -11.89 -6.98
C TYR A 167 9.31 -11.80 -5.48
N HIS A 168 8.55 -10.79 -5.06
CA HIS A 168 8.08 -10.71 -3.69
C HIS A 168 6.69 -10.08 -3.62
N ASP A 169 5.91 -10.50 -2.63
CA ASP A 169 4.51 -10.12 -2.41
C ASP A 169 4.31 -9.88 -0.92
N LEU A 170 3.88 -8.67 -0.56
CA LEU A 170 3.74 -8.21 0.81
C LEU A 170 2.37 -7.59 1.04
N THR A 171 1.58 -8.19 1.91
CA THR A 171 0.38 -7.56 2.47
C THR A 171 0.78 -6.46 3.46
N LEU A 172 0.21 -5.27 3.32
CA LEU A 172 0.42 -4.14 4.23
C LEU A 172 -0.65 -4.12 5.33
N TYR A 173 -1.91 -4.25 4.94
CA TYR A 173 -3.03 -4.45 5.86
C TYR A 173 -4.20 -5.16 5.17
N GLU A 174 -5.07 -5.74 5.99
CA GLU A 174 -6.29 -6.44 5.60
C GLU A 174 -7.38 -6.23 6.67
N ASP A 175 -8.64 -6.21 6.22
CA ASP A 175 -9.83 -6.11 7.06
C ASP A 175 -10.96 -6.94 6.43
N GLU A 176 -11.75 -7.63 7.26
CA GLU A 176 -12.89 -8.45 6.81
C GLU A 176 -14.22 -7.68 6.87
N LEU A 177 -14.19 -6.38 7.19
CA LEU A 177 -15.35 -5.49 7.22
C LEU A 177 -16.47 -6.04 8.10
N HIS A 178 -16.11 -6.68 9.22
CA HIS A 178 -17.03 -7.41 10.10
C HIS A 178 -17.87 -8.46 9.33
N ASP A 179 -17.21 -9.29 8.52
CA ASP A 179 -17.82 -10.33 7.67
C ASP A 179 -18.71 -9.79 6.53
N ASN A 180 -18.63 -8.50 6.20
CA ASN A 180 -19.41 -7.89 5.10
C ASN A 180 -18.57 -7.61 3.84
N GLY A 181 -17.39 -8.21 3.74
CA GLY A 181 -16.55 -8.08 2.57
C GLY A 181 -15.08 -8.24 2.89
N THR A 182 -14.24 -7.48 2.17
CA THR A 182 -12.80 -7.46 2.40
C THR A 182 -12.20 -6.15 1.91
N ALA A 183 -11.21 -5.65 2.65
CA ALA A 183 -10.33 -4.58 2.24
C ALA A 183 -8.88 -5.06 2.39
N VAL A 184 -8.13 -5.15 1.28
CA VAL A 184 -6.74 -5.64 1.27
C VAL A 184 -5.84 -4.63 0.59
N CYS A 185 -4.77 -4.22 1.25
CA CYS A 185 -3.69 -3.43 0.65
C CYS A 185 -2.41 -4.26 0.59
N SER A 186 -1.86 -4.49 -0.60
CA SER A 186 -0.65 -5.29 -0.81
C SER A 186 0.26 -4.68 -1.86
N VAL A 187 1.56 -4.94 -1.76
CA VAL A 187 2.58 -4.52 -2.72
C VAL A 187 3.35 -5.72 -3.25
N LYS A 188 3.48 -5.80 -4.58
CA LYS A 188 4.20 -6.86 -5.28
C LYS A 188 5.31 -6.26 -6.12
N ILE A 189 6.44 -6.95 -6.21
CA ILE A 189 7.54 -6.59 -7.11
C ILE A 189 7.98 -7.79 -7.94
N ARG A 190 8.26 -7.54 -9.21
CA ARG A 190 8.93 -8.46 -10.13
C ARG A 190 10.17 -7.75 -10.66
N VAL A 191 11.31 -8.40 -10.61
CA VAL A 191 12.55 -7.93 -11.24
C VAL A 191 12.88 -8.85 -12.40
N MET A 192 13.08 -8.25 -13.56
CA MET A 192 13.51 -8.86 -14.82
C MET A 192 14.96 -8.41 -15.12
N PRO A 193 15.65 -9.00 -16.12
CA PRO A 193 17.05 -8.66 -16.38
C PRO A 193 17.32 -7.18 -16.62
N ASN A 194 16.41 -6.48 -17.30
CA ASN A 194 16.61 -5.08 -17.72
C ASN A 194 15.57 -4.12 -17.11
N SER A 195 14.68 -4.60 -16.24
CA SER A 195 13.62 -3.78 -15.69
C SER A 195 13.06 -4.34 -14.38
N PHE A 196 12.29 -3.53 -13.66
CA PHE A 196 11.40 -4.04 -12.63
C PHE A 196 9.99 -3.48 -12.78
N PHE A 197 9.04 -4.20 -12.20
CA PHE A 197 7.63 -3.81 -12.11
C PHE A 197 7.13 -3.96 -10.69
N ILE A 198 6.46 -2.93 -10.18
CA ILE A 198 5.81 -2.89 -8.87
C ILE A 198 4.31 -2.68 -9.06
N LEU A 199 3.51 -3.45 -8.33
CA LEU A 199 2.07 -3.25 -8.20
C LEU A 199 1.73 -3.08 -6.72
N LEU A 200 1.41 -1.86 -6.32
CA LEU A 200 0.68 -1.60 -5.08
C LEU A 200 -0.81 -1.63 -5.40
N ARG A 201 -1.56 -2.53 -4.76
CA ARG A 201 -3.00 -2.69 -4.97
C ARG A 201 -3.73 -2.58 -3.65
N PHE A 202 -4.71 -1.68 -3.61
CA PHE A 202 -5.80 -1.71 -2.66
C PHE A 202 -7.03 -2.31 -3.34
N PHE A 203 -7.55 -3.41 -2.80
CA PHE A 203 -8.76 -4.08 -3.23
C PHE A 203 -9.81 -3.97 -2.14
N LEU A 204 -11.00 -3.50 -2.51
CA LEU A 204 -12.17 -3.41 -1.64
C LEU A 204 -13.33 -4.13 -2.31
N ARG A 205 -13.94 -5.05 -1.58
CA ARG A 205 -15.25 -5.62 -1.91
C ARG A 205 -16.14 -5.44 -0.71
N VAL A 206 -17.24 -4.72 -0.89
CA VAL A 206 -18.34 -4.71 0.08
C VAL A 206 -19.43 -5.60 -0.51
N ASP A 207 -19.75 -6.69 0.18
CA ASP A 207 -20.58 -7.76 -0.36
C ASP A 207 -21.95 -7.23 -0.79
N ASN A 208 -22.35 -7.56 -2.02
CA ASN A 208 -23.58 -7.10 -2.69
C ASN A 208 -23.71 -5.58 -2.89
N VAL A 209 -22.72 -4.78 -2.48
CA VAL A 209 -22.75 -3.31 -2.62
C VAL A 209 -21.85 -2.87 -3.77
N LYS A 210 -20.52 -2.91 -3.58
CA LYS A 210 -19.55 -2.36 -4.54
C LYS A 210 -18.20 -3.06 -4.51
N ILE A 211 -17.47 -2.93 -5.61
CA ILE A 211 -16.07 -3.32 -5.71
C ILE A 211 -15.25 -2.10 -6.13
N ARG A 212 -14.11 -1.88 -5.48
CA ARG A 212 -13.15 -0.83 -5.80
C ARG A 212 -11.74 -1.41 -5.86
N ILE A 213 -10.97 -0.98 -6.86
CA ILE A 213 -9.55 -1.28 -7.00
C ILE A 213 -8.79 0.02 -7.21
N ASN A 214 -7.85 0.31 -6.31
CA ASN A 214 -6.84 1.34 -6.51
C ASN A 214 -5.50 0.67 -6.76
N ASP A 215 -5.02 0.75 -8.00
CA ASP A 215 -3.72 0.22 -8.41
C ASP A 215 -2.74 1.37 -8.63
N THR A 216 -1.57 1.29 -7.99
CA THR A 216 -0.38 2.05 -8.38
C THR A 216 0.62 1.10 -9.02
N ARG A 217 0.83 1.26 -10.32
CA ARG A 217 1.79 0.50 -11.11
C ARG A 217 3.04 1.33 -11.32
N ILE A 218 4.20 0.76 -11.01
CA ILE A 218 5.49 1.41 -11.24
C ILE A 218 6.35 0.52 -12.11
N TYR A 219 6.88 1.08 -13.18
CA TYR A 219 7.77 0.39 -14.09
C TYR A 219 9.03 1.19 -14.33
N HIS A 220 10.15 0.50 -14.44
CA HIS A 220 11.43 1.10 -14.68
C HIS A 220 12.29 0.17 -15.53
N GLU A 221 12.80 0.68 -16.65
CA GLU A 221 13.88 0.05 -17.42
C GLU A 221 15.21 0.61 -16.92
N PHE A 222 16.19 -0.25 -16.65
CA PHE A 222 17.45 0.14 -15.98
C PHE A 222 18.27 1.18 -16.74
N ASP A 223 18.06 1.31 -18.05
CA ASP A 223 18.74 2.28 -18.90
C ASP A 223 18.09 3.68 -18.89
N LEU A 224 16.94 3.84 -18.22
CA LEU A 224 16.24 5.11 -18.11
C LEU A 224 16.60 5.83 -16.80
N ASN A 225 16.51 7.16 -16.78
CA ASN A 225 16.69 7.97 -15.56
C ASN A 225 15.37 8.31 -14.86
N TYR A 226 14.30 7.58 -15.16
CA TYR A 226 12.99 7.77 -14.55
C TYR A 226 12.26 6.45 -14.35
N LEU A 227 11.31 6.46 -13.42
CA LEU A 227 10.28 5.43 -13.27
C LEU A 227 8.97 5.99 -13.83
N LEU A 228 8.19 5.16 -14.49
CA LEU A 228 6.79 5.47 -14.82
C LEU A 228 5.90 4.99 -13.68
N ARG A 229 5.12 5.90 -13.10
CA ARG A 229 4.10 5.60 -12.10
C ARG A 229 2.71 5.91 -12.67
N GLU A 230 1.87 4.90 -12.75
CA GLU A 230 0.45 5.03 -13.11
C GLU A 230 -0.40 4.68 -11.89
N TYR A 231 -1.19 5.64 -11.42
CA TYR A 231 -2.26 5.40 -10.47
C TYR A 231 -3.59 5.25 -11.23
N SER A 232 -4.35 4.21 -10.93
CA SER A 232 -5.70 4.00 -11.46
C SER A 232 -6.66 3.62 -10.35
N SER A 233 -7.80 4.32 -10.25
CA SER A 233 -8.93 3.96 -9.40
C SER A 233 -10.07 3.47 -10.27
N ARG A 234 -10.58 2.27 -9.97
CA ARG A 234 -11.68 1.62 -10.67
C ARG A 234 -12.73 1.21 -9.67
N GLU A 235 -14.00 1.38 -9.98
CA GLU A 235 -15.08 0.93 -9.10
C GLU A 235 -16.38 0.66 -9.87
N ALA A 236 -17.20 -0.24 -9.34
CA ALA A 236 -18.55 -0.49 -9.82
C ALA A 236 -19.41 -1.05 -8.68
N ASN A 237 -20.73 -0.88 -8.79
CA ASN A 237 -21.66 -1.59 -7.94
C ASN A 237 -21.70 -3.06 -8.32
N VAL A 238 -21.84 -3.95 -7.33
CA VAL A 238 -21.88 -5.40 -7.57
C VAL A 238 -23.05 -5.78 -8.48
N GLY A 239 -24.21 -5.11 -8.34
CA GLY A 239 -25.38 -5.34 -9.18
C GLY A 239 -25.16 -5.03 -10.68
N ASP A 240 -24.21 -4.16 -11.02
CA ASP A 240 -23.87 -3.81 -12.40
C ASP A 240 -22.88 -4.81 -13.03
N LEU A 241 -22.11 -5.50 -12.18
CA LEU A 241 -21.12 -6.50 -12.57
C LEU A 241 -21.82 -7.85 -12.83
N LYS A 242 -22.30 -8.05 -14.05
CA LYS A 242 -22.91 -9.32 -14.50
C LYS A 242 -21.87 -10.42 -14.73
N VAL A 243 -21.15 -10.81 -13.67
CA VAL A 243 -20.07 -11.81 -13.69
C VAL A 243 -20.26 -12.84 -12.56
N PRO A 244 -19.69 -14.06 -12.69
CA PRO A 244 -19.74 -15.06 -11.62
C PRO A 244 -19.10 -14.56 -10.32
N HIS A 245 -19.57 -15.06 -9.17
CA HIS A 245 -19.00 -14.72 -7.86
C HIS A 245 -17.50 -15.02 -7.76
N SER A 246 -17.01 -16.08 -8.43
CA SER A 246 -15.58 -16.40 -8.49
C SER A 246 -14.73 -15.26 -9.07
N VAL A 247 -15.30 -14.50 -10.02
CA VAL A 247 -14.64 -13.32 -10.60
C VAL A 247 -14.65 -12.17 -9.59
N LEU A 248 -15.77 -11.94 -8.90
CA LEU A 248 -15.92 -10.85 -7.92
C LEU A 248 -14.93 -10.93 -6.75
N VAL A 249 -14.49 -12.15 -6.41
CA VAL A 249 -13.52 -12.38 -5.33
C VAL A 249 -12.06 -12.40 -5.79
N ASP A 250 -11.78 -12.42 -7.09
CA ASP A 250 -10.42 -12.36 -7.63
C ASP A 250 -10.10 -10.94 -8.16
N PRO A 251 -9.23 -10.18 -7.47
CA PRO A 251 -8.85 -8.83 -7.90
C PRO A 251 -8.22 -8.78 -9.30
N ASN A 252 -7.55 -9.85 -9.75
CA ASN A 252 -6.91 -9.92 -11.06
C ASN A 252 -7.92 -10.18 -12.18
N GLU A 253 -9.02 -10.87 -11.89
CA GLU A 253 -10.07 -11.12 -12.87
C GLU A 253 -11.11 -9.99 -12.88
N VAL A 254 -11.57 -9.51 -11.73
CA VAL A 254 -12.62 -8.48 -11.66
C VAL A 254 -12.18 -7.15 -12.27
N THR A 255 -10.89 -6.81 -12.19
CA THR A 255 -10.35 -5.52 -12.65
C THR A 255 -10.70 -5.19 -14.10
N GLN A 256 -10.86 -6.20 -14.97
CA GLN A 256 -11.20 -6.02 -16.38
C GLN A 256 -12.66 -5.58 -16.60
N PHE A 257 -13.53 -5.77 -15.59
CA PHE A 257 -14.94 -5.40 -15.62
C PHE A 257 -15.22 -4.08 -14.90
N LEU A 258 -14.26 -3.54 -14.13
CA LEU A 258 -14.43 -2.29 -13.39
C LEU A 258 -14.09 -1.08 -14.29
N PRO A 259 -15.01 -0.11 -14.44
CA PRO A 259 -14.72 1.14 -15.15
C PRO A 259 -13.69 1.98 -14.39
N ILE A 260 -12.89 2.74 -15.13
CA ILE A 260 -11.90 3.65 -14.56
C ILE A 260 -12.60 4.94 -14.13
N VAL A 261 -12.47 5.30 -12.86
CA VAL A 261 -12.95 6.58 -12.31
C VAL A 261 -11.86 7.64 -12.32
N LYS A 262 -10.60 7.23 -12.07
CA LYS A 262 -9.46 8.14 -12.05
C LYS A 262 -8.22 7.47 -12.61
N ILE A 263 -7.44 8.19 -13.40
CA ILE A 263 -6.11 7.80 -13.85
C ILE A 263 -5.16 8.97 -13.72
N VAL A 264 -3.96 8.72 -13.22
CA VAL A 264 -2.88 9.70 -13.08
C VAL A 264 -1.58 9.03 -13.53
N ASN A 265 -0.86 9.68 -14.44
CA ASN A 265 0.42 9.19 -14.96
C ASN A 265 1.51 10.19 -14.61
N GLU A 266 2.59 9.69 -14.01
CA GLU A 266 3.71 10.48 -13.54
C GLU A 266 5.04 9.83 -13.91
N LYS A 267 6.04 10.67 -14.16
CA LYS A 267 7.44 10.30 -14.16
C LYS A 267 8.04 10.62 -12.80
N LEU A 268 8.78 9.66 -12.27
CA LEU A 268 9.62 9.85 -11.10
C LEU A 268 11.07 9.90 -11.59
N ILE A 269 11.59 11.11 -11.77
CA ILE A 269 12.89 11.36 -12.37
C ILE A 269 13.92 11.44 -11.26
N PHE A 270 15.00 10.66 -11.39
CA PHE A 270 16.11 10.67 -10.45
C PHE A 270 17.38 11.23 -11.10
N PRO A 271 18.30 11.80 -10.30
CA PRO A 271 19.55 12.33 -10.82
C PRO A 271 20.32 11.25 -11.58
N SER A 272 20.78 11.57 -12.78
CA SER A 272 21.68 10.69 -13.53
C SER A 272 23.09 10.83 -12.96
N PRO A 273 23.87 9.74 -12.83
CA PRO A 273 25.28 9.86 -12.46
C PRO A 273 26.09 10.51 -13.60
N GLY A 274 26.44 11.79 -13.46
CA GLY A 274 27.36 12.58 -14.33
C GLY A 274 26.69 13.82 -14.96
N ASN A 275 27.27 15.02 -15.03
CA ASN A 275 28.66 15.47 -14.93
C ASN A 275 28.77 16.67 -13.97
N ASP A 276 29.78 16.68 -13.10
CA ASP A 276 30.37 17.95 -12.65
C ASP A 276 30.93 18.63 -13.89
N ASP A 277 30.13 19.50 -14.51
CA ASP A 277 30.60 20.35 -15.58
C ASP A 277 31.51 21.41 -14.95
N SER A 278 32.79 21.23 -15.24
CA SER A 278 33.90 22.15 -15.06
C SER A 278 33.53 23.65 -15.01
N GLY A 279 33.20 24.13 -13.82
CA GLY A 279 33.24 25.54 -13.45
C GLY A 279 34.68 26.03 -13.18
N LYS A 280 35.66 25.68 -14.02
CA LYS A 280 36.89 26.46 -14.13
C LYS A 280 36.62 27.62 -15.07
N SER A 281 35.92 28.64 -14.59
CA SER A 281 36.00 29.97 -15.18
C SER A 281 37.38 30.54 -14.83
N GLY A 282 38.33 30.34 -15.74
CA GLY A 282 39.55 31.12 -15.78
C GLY A 282 39.22 32.52 -16.31
N SER A 283 39.51 33.53 -15.49
CA SER A 283 40.08 34.83 -15.85
C SER A 283 40.53 35.50 -14.57
#